data_AF-A0A2H1WG38-F1
#
_entry.id   AF-A0A2H1WG38-F1
#
_cell.length_a   1.000
_cell.length_b   1.000
_cell.length_c   1.000
_cell.angle_alpha   90.00
_cell.angle_beta   90.00
_cell.angle_gamma   90.00
#
_symmetry.space_group_name_H-M   'P 1'
#
loop_
_entity.id
_entity.type
_entity.pdbx_description
1 polymer ?
#
loop_
_entity_poly.entity_id
_entity_poly.type
_entity_poly.pdbx_seq_one_letter_code
_entity_poly.pdbx_strand_id
1 'polypeptide(L)'
;MAPVKFTRKEIEARNSREEAAIIIDNVVYDVTEFLEDHPGGVDVLLDNAGKDASQCFADVGHSDIAMEWREKFVIGEVVDEERWPEVKRVVHEPPPAEPFSLAALLNVWGPPLVLAGFATLQAARAAIMTSKQFTREEISKWKSENKTDTVFIIDNVVYDVTKFLDEHPGGHEVLQNVAGKDASEDFDDVGHSLDAKDLMQKYKVGEIVESERVYAQKRQISWEDNKQENDSSFTSSWKFPVLLGIVVTLLYSYLFG
;
A
#
# COMPACT_ATOMS: atom_id res chain seq x y z
N MET A 1 14.50 3.54 -25.49
CA MET A 1 15.78 4.19 -25.11
C MET A 1 16.56 3.23 -24.24
N ALA A 2 17.88 3.19 -24.32
CA ALA A 2 18.67 2.54 -23.28
C ALA A 2 18.48 3.30 -21.95
N PRO A 3 18.45 2.62 -20.78
CA PRO A 3 18.38 3.31 -19.50
C PRO A 3 19.59 4.22 -19.32
N VAL A 4 19.36 5.43 -18.81
CA VAL A 4 20.44 6.35 -18.45
C VAL A 4 21.28 5.68 -17.37
N LYS A 5 22.61 5.72 -17.49
CA LYS A 5 23.51 5.12 -16.50
C LYS A 5 24.11 6.20 -15.62
N PHE A 6 24.12 5.96 -14.31
CA PHE A 6 24.64 6.87 -13.30
C PHE A 6 25.79 6.22 -12.52
N THR A 7 26.83 6.99 -12.24
CA THR A 7 27.88 6.60 -11.29
C THR A 7 27.41 6.84 -9.86
N ARG A 8 27.97 6.12 -8.88
CA ARG A 8 27.66 6.32 -7.46
C ARG A 8 27.93 7.75 -7.03
N LYS A 9 29.02 8.34 -7.52
CA LYS A 9 29.39 9.73 -7.19
C LYS A 9 28.36 10.75 -7.69
N GLU A 10 27.76 10.51 -8.85
CA GLU A 10 26.69 11.37 -9.38
C GLU A 10 25.43 11.23 -8.52
N ILE A 11 25.12 10.02 -8.04
CA ILE A 11 23.95 9.78 -7.19
C ILE A 11 24.17 10.35 -5.78
N GLU A 12 25.36 10.19 -5.21
CA GLU A 12 25.73 10.72 -3.88
C GLU A 12 25.58 12.25 -3.78
N ALA A 13 25.72 12.96 -4.91
CA ALA A 13 25.50 14.40 -4.98
C ALA A 13 24.00 14.78 -4.89
N ARG A 14 23.09 13.84 -5.17
CA ARG A 14 21.64 13.99 -5.13
C ARG A 14 21.07 13.59 -3.77
N ASN A 15 21.50 14.32 -2.74
CA ASN A 15 21.20 14.05 -1.34
C ASN A 15 20.44 15.19 -0.63
N SER A 16 19.85 16.10 -1.41
CA SER A 16 19.19 17.31 -0.90
C SER A 16 17.69 17.27 -1.16
N ARG A 17 16.91 18.14 -0.49
CA ARG A 17 15.45 18.17 -0.65
C ARG A 17 15.03 18.57 -2.06
N GLU A 18 15.86 19.35 -2.74
CA GLU A 18 15.64 19.85 -4.09
C GLU A 18 16.18 18.91 -5.18
N GLU A 19 17.02 17.95 -4.81
CA GLU A 19 17.58 16.94 -5.71
C GLU A 19 17.87 15.68 -4.89
N ALA A 20 16.84 14.85 -4.68
CA ALA A 20 16.90 13.63 -3.89
C ALA A 20 16.75 12.41 -4.81
N ALA A 21 17.78 11.57 -4.87
CA ALA A 21 17.71 10.29 -5.57
C ALA A 21 18.06 9.15 -4.63
N ILE A 22 17.40 8.00 -4.79
CA ILE A 22 17.71 6.77 -4.05
C ILE A 22 17.97 5.62 -5.01
N ILE A 23 18.74 4.63 -4.54
CA ILE A 23 19.02 3.42 -5.32
C ILE A 23 18.28 2.26 -4.67
N ILE A 24 17.53 1.49 -5.47
CA ILE A 24 16.89 0.24 -5.05
C ILE A 24 17.16 -0.82 -6.12
N ASP A 25 17.76 -1.93 -5.74
CA ASP A 25 18.13 -3.05 -6.61
C ASP A 25 18.98 -2.59 -7.83
N ASN A 26 19.94 -1.68 -7.63
CA ASN A 26 20.77 -1.04 -8.68
C ASN A 26 20.01 -0.17 -9.70
N VAL A 27 18.73 0.13 -9.45
CA VAL A 27 17.93 1.08 -10.22
C VAL A 27 17.90 2.42 -9.47
N VAL A 28 17.99 3.52 -10.20
CA VAL A 28 18.04 4.87 -9.65
C VAL A 28 16.67 5.53 -9.79
N TYR A 29 16.15 6.03 -8.67
CA TYR A 29 14.84 6.66 -8.57
C TYR A 29 14.99 8.11 -8.13
N ASP A 30 14.37 9.03 -8.86
CA ASP A 30 14.22 10.43 -8.43
C ASP A 30 12.99 10.55 -7.53
N VAL A 31 13.23 10.85 -6.25
CA VAL A 31 12.17 10.97 -5.25
C VAL A 31 11.90 12.42 -4.86
N THR A 32 12.52 13.39 -5.54
CA THR A 32 12.42 14.82 -5.21
C THR A 32 10.98 15.31 -5.10
N GLU A 33 10.15 14.99 -6.11
CA GLU A 33 8.73 15.37 -6.11
C GLU A 33 7.88 14.49 -5.18
N PHE A 34 8.38 13.32 -4.81
CA PHE A 34 7.67 12.35 -3.98
C PHE A 34 7.96 12.50 -2.47
N LEU A 35 8.93 13.33 -2.08
CA LEU A 35 9.35 13.48 -0.69
C LEU A 35 8.18 13.72 0.26
N GLU A 36 7.28 14.66 -0.07
CA GLU A 36 6.16 15.05 0.79
C GLU A 36 4.95 14.10 0.69
N ASP A 37 4.86 13.35 -0.41
CA ASP A 37 3.79 12.39 -0.67
C ASP A 37 4.12 10.98 -0.14
N HIS A 38 5.32 10.77 0.39
CA HIS A 38 5.74 9.48 0.90
C HIS A 38 5.08 9.18 2.26
N PRO A 39 4.24 8.11 2.36
CA PRO A 39 3.52 7.78 3.59
C PRO A 39 4.44 7.39 4.75
N GLY A 40 5.67 6.93 4.46
CA GLY A 40 6.68 6.66 5.48
C GLY A 40 7.37 7.92 6.03
N GLY A 41 7.00 9.10 5.53
CA GLY A 41 7.58 10.40 5.89
C GLY A 41 8.74 10.84 4.98
N VAL A 42 9.02 12.14 5.00
CA VAL A 42 10.10 12.76 4.22
C VAL A 42 11.48 12.32 4.72
N ASP A 43 11.65 12.25 6.05
CA ASP A 43 12.95 12.05 6.69
C ASP A 43 13.58 10.72 6.29
N VAL A 44 12.78 9.65 6.16
CA VAL A 44 13.29 8.32 5.78
C VAL A 44 13.82 8.28 4.35
N LEU A 45 13.29 9.12 3.45
CA LEU A 45 13.82 9.24 2.09
C LEU A 45 15.08 10.10 2.06
N LEU A 46 15.11 11.21 2.80
CA LEU A 46 16.27 12.08 2.88
C LEU A 46 17.48 11.42 3.56
N ASP A 47 17.26 10.61 4.60
CA ASP A 47 18.32 9.85 5.27
C ASP A 47 19.03 8.87 4.32
N ASN A 48 18.28 8.38 3.32
CA ASN A 48 18.75 7.46 2.29
C ASN A 48 19.06 8.15 0.95
N ALA A 49 18.90 9.47 0.85
CA ALA A 49 19.16 10.21 -0.38
C ALA A 49 20.66 10.15 -0.73
N GLY A 50 20.93 9.90 -2.01
CA GLY A 50 22.24 9.64 -2.57
C GLY A 50 22.84 8.27 -2.24
N LYS A 51 22.07 7.34 -1.64
CA LYS A 51 22.58 6.05 -1.17
C LYS A 51 21.77 4.86 -1.71
N ASP A 52 22.31 3.66 -1.47
CA ASP A 52 21.60 2.41 -1.65
C ASP A 52 20.62 2.16 -0.51
N ALA A 53 19.33 2.25 -0.83
CA ALA A 53 18.20 2.05 0.06
C ALA A 53 17.58 0.66 -0.10
N SER A 54 18.19 -0.25 -0.88
CA SER A 54 17.63 -1.57 -1.19
C SER A 54 17.23 -2.37 0.04
N GLN A 55 18.09 -2.40 1.05
CA GLN A 55 17.83 -3.12 2.30
C GLN A 55 16.73 -2.43 3.10
N CYS A 56 16.78 -1.10 3.26
CA CYS A 56 15.75 -0.34 3.97
C CYS A 56 14.37 -0.50 3.32
N PHE A 57 14.32 -0.50 1.99
CA PHE A 57 13.10 -0.71 1.24
C PHE A 57 12.53 -2.13 1.44
N ALA A 58 13.39 -3.14 1.46
CA ALA A 58 13.01 -4.53 1.69
C ALA A 58 12.56 -4.80 3.13
N ASP A 59 13.27 -4.25 4.12
CA ASP A 59 13.01 -4.44 5.54
C ASP A 59 11.66 -3.84 5.97
N VAL A 60 11.23 -2.77 5.31
CA VAL A 60 9.93 -2.14 5.57
C VAL A 60 8.76 -2.96 5.01
N GLY A 61 9.00 -3.79 3.99
CA GLY A 61 7.95 -4.62 3.39
C GLY A 61 6.90 -3.80 2.64
N HIS A 62 7.33 -2.85 1.80
CA HIS A 62 6.45 -2.06 0.93
C HIS A 62 5.49 -2.96 0.14
N SER A 63 4.22 -2.57 0.04
CA SER A 63 3.20 -3.34 -0.69
C SER A 63 3.53 -3.50 -2.18
N ASP A 64 2.97 -4.53 -2.82
CA ASP A 64 3.14 -4.76 -4.27
C ASP A 64 2.76 -3.52 -5.11
N ILE A 65 1.82 -2.70 -4.60
CA ILE A 65 1.40 -1.44 -5.23
C ILE A 65 2.52 -0.40 -5.18
N ALA A 66 3.23 -0.28 -4.05
CA ALA A 66 4.39 0.60 -3.95
C ALA A 66 5.53 0.15 -4.88
N MET A 67 5.67 -1.16 -5.10
CA MET A 67 6.61 -1.72 -6.08
C MET A 67 6.25 -1.40 -7.53
N GLU A 68 4.98 -1.24 -7.86
CA GLU A 68 4.54 -0.77 -9.20
C GLU A 68 4.72 0.75 -9.33
N TRP A 69 4.43 1.50 -8.27
CA TRP A 69 4.48 2.96 -8.29
C TRP A 69 5.90 3.52 -8.49
N ARG A 70 6.92 2.85 -7.95
CA ARG A 70 8.32 3.28 -8.11
C ARG A 70 8.76 3.33 -9.57
N GLU A 71 8.13 2.55 -10.47
CA GLU A 71 8.49 2.55 -11.90
C GLU A 71 8.37 3.94 -12.54
N LYS A 72 7.48 4.80 -12.03
CA LYS A 72 7.29 6.16 -12.53
C LYS A 72 8.45 7.10 -12.19
N PHE A 73 9.18 6.79 -11.12
CA PHE A 73 10.28 7.60 -10.60
C PHE A 73 11.64 7.12 -11.11
N VAL A 74 11.68 6.07 -11.94
CA VAL A 74 12.92 5.55 -12.50
C VAL A 74 13.52 6.56 -13.46
N ILE A 75 14.74 6.99 -13.15
CA ILE A 75 15.52 7.86 -14.02
C ILE A 75 16.65 7.12 -14.73
N GLY A 76 17.03 5.94 -14.23
CA GLY A 76 18.07 5.12 -14.84
C GLY A 76 18.58 4.00 -13.93
N GLU A 77 19.79 3.54 -14.21
CA GLU A 77 20.45 2.44 -13.50
C GLU A 77 21.89 2.81 -13.12
N VAL A 78 22.45 2.13 -12.13
CA VAL A 78 23.86 2.27 -11.79
C VAL A 78 24.73 1.69 -12.90
N VAL A 79 25.86 2.35 -13.21
CA VAL A 79 26.87 1.83 -14.15
C VAL A 79 27.31 0.41 -13.76
N ASP A 80 27.53 -0.45 -14.75
CA ASP A 80 27.68 -1.90 -14.53
C ASP A 80 28.88 -2.23 -13.62
N GLU A 81 29.94 -1.42 -13.71
CA GLU A 81 31.17 -1.55 -12.92
C GLU A 81 30.98 -1.20 -11.44
N GLU A 82 29.95 -0.41 -11.11
CA GLU A 82 29.67 0.08 -9.76
C GLU A 82 28.38 -0.51 -9.18
N ARG A 83 27.77 -1.51 -9.81
CA ARG A 83 26.60 -2.19 -9.26
C ARG A 83 26.95 -2.88 -7.94
N TRP A 84 26.02 -2.83 -6.99
CA TRP A 84 26.07 -3.67 -5.81
C TRP A 84 25.81 -5.13 -6.18
N PRO A 85 26.48 -6.09 -5.50
CA PRO A 85 26.23 -7.51 -5.71
C PRO A 85 24.75 -7.78 -5.43
N GLU A 86 24.12 -8.51 -6.34
CA GLU A 86 22.72 -8.89 -6.20
C GLU A 86 22.57 -9.73 -4.93
N VAL A 87 22.01 -9.14 -3.88
CA VAL A 87 21.67 -9.89 -2.67
C VAL A 87 20.52 -10.78 -3.09
N LYS A 88 20.80 -12.08 -3.28
CA LYS A 88 19.74 -13.08 -3.40
C LYS A 88 18.87 -12.92 -2.17
N ARG A 89 17.70 -12.30 -2.33
CA ARG A 89 16.69 -12.25 -1.28
C ARG A 89 16.49 -13.70 -0.89
N VAL A 90 16.95 -14.05 0.32
CA VAL A 90 16.49 -15.27 0.97
C VAL A 90 15.04 -14.93 1.23
N VAL A 91 14.18 -15.26 0.26
CA VAL A 91 12.76 -15.37 0.52
C VAL A 91 12.73 -16.27 1.74
N HIS A 92 12.32 -15.73 2.88
CA HIS A 92 11.87 -16.58 3.96
C HIS A 92 10.63 -17.27 3.38
N GLU A 93 10.88 -18.34 2.61
CA GLU A 93 9.87 -19.33 2.36
C GLU A 93 9.33 -19.66 3.75
N PRO A 94 8.00 -19.58 3.96
CA PRO A 94 7.44 -20.16 5.17
C PRO A 94 8.08 -21.55 5.30
N PRO A 95 8.57 -21.93 6.50
CA PRO A 95 9.32 -23.16 6.68
C PRO A 95 8.55 -24.23 5.92
N PRO A 96 9.19 -24.90 4.93
CA PRO A 96 8.48 -25.79 4.02
C PRO A 96 7.65 -26.67 4.92
N ALA A 97 6.33 -26.64 4.76
CA ALA A 97 5.43 -27.40 5.59
C ALA A 97 6.00 -28.82 5.54
N GLU A 98 6.64 -29.22 6.64
CA GLU A 98 7.38 -30.47 6.72
C GLU A 98 6.43 -31.48 6.12
N PRO A 99 6.79 -32.14 5.00
CA PRO A 99 5.86 -33.06 4.38
C PRO A 99 5.57 -34.04 5.49
N PHE A 100 4.35 -34.04 6.04
CA PHE A 100 3.92 -35.00 7.05
C PHE A 100 4.39 -36.33 6.51
N SER A 101 5.51 -36.83 7.04
CA SER A 101 6.27 -37.79 6.26
C SER A 101 5.36 -38.98 6.13
N LEU A 102 5.11 -39.42 4.90
CA LEU A 102 4.30 -40.62 4.71
C LEU A 102 4.94 -41.81 5.45
N ALA A 103 6.25 -41.73 5.73
CA ALA A 103 6.98 -42.62 6.62
C ALA A 103 6.47 -42.61 8.08
N ALA A 104 5.97 -41.49 8.60
CA ALA A 104 5.33 -41.41 9.92
C ALA A 104 3.86 -41.89 9.90
N LEU A 105 3.16 -41.79 8.77
CA LEU A 105 1.78 -42.28 8.62
C LEU A 105 1.66 -43.77 8.25
N LEU A 106 2.74 -44.40 7.76
CA LEU A 106 2.75 -45.83 7.39
C LEU A 106 3.00 -46.79 8.57
N ASN A 107 3.09 -46.30 9.81
CA ASN A 107 3.18 -47.15 11.01
C ASN A 107 1.81 -47.49 11.66
N VAL A 108 0.70 -47.16 11.00
CA VAL A 108 -0.62 -47.68 11.34
C VAL A 108 -1.10 -48.52 10.15
N TRP A 109 -0.88 -49.84 10.25
CA TRP A 109 -1.39 -50.89 9.34
C TRP A 109 -0.75 -50.98 7.93
N GLY A 110 0.30 -51.81 7.80
CA GLY A 110 0.68 -52.72 6.70
C GLY A 110 0.55 -52.35 5.20
N PRO A 111 1.57 -52.64 4.33
CA PRO A 111 1.52 -52.38 2.87
C PRO A 111 1.04 -53.62 2.05
N PRO A 112 0.89 -53.57 0.70
CA PRO A 112 0.59 -52.44 -0.24
C PRO A 112 -0.37 -52.83 -1.40
N LEU A 113 -0.83 -51.87 -2.23
CA LEU A 113 -1.01 -52.08 -3.69
C LEU A 113 -1.04 -50.76 -4.52
N VAL A 114 0.06 -50.61 -5.25
CA VAL A 114 0.51 -49.83 -6.43
C VAL A 114 -0.53 -49.22 -7.41
N LEU A 115 -0.10 -48.11 -8.05
CA LEU A 115 -0.43 -47.51 -9.37
C LEU A 115 -1.27 -46.22 -9.39
N ALA A 116 -0.60 -45.07 -9.53
CA ALA A 116 -0.82 -44.09 -10.61
C ALA A 116 0.07 -42.84 -10.41
N GLY A 117 1.30 -42.89 -10.92
CA GLY A 117 2.02 -41.67 -11.28
C GLY A 117 1.41 -41.09 -12.56
N PHE A 118 1.31 -39.75 -12.64
CA PHE A 118 1.10 -38.86 -13.81
C PHE A 118 0.08 -37.69 -13.66
N ALA A 119 -0.38 -37.35 -12.44
CA ALA A 119 -1.34 -36.24 -12.26
C ALA A 119 -0.89 -35.12 -11.29
N THR A 120 0.40 -34.85 -11.11
CA THR A 120 0.88 -33.97 -10.01
C THR A 120 1.60 -32.69 -10.43
N LEU A 121 1.50 -32.23 -11.68
CA LEU A 121 2.05 -30.91 -12.06
C LEU A 121 0.98 -29.80 -12.20
N GLN A 122 -0.28 -30.17 -12.49
CA GLN A 122 -1.38 -29.19 -12.57
C GLN A 122 -1.92 -28.79 -11.18
N ALA A 123 -1.84 -29.69 -10.19
CA ALA A 123 -2.37 -29.46 -8.85
C ALA A 123 -1.53 -28.49 -8.00
N ALA A 124 -0.22 -28.37 -8.26
CA ALA A 124 0.66 -27.48 -7.51
C ALA A 124 0.45 -25.99 -7.83
N ARG A 125 -0.03 -25.64 -9.05
CA ARG A 125 -0.44 -24.26 -9.36
C ARG A 125 -1.80 -23.88 -8.76
N ALA A 126 -2.60 -24.86 -8.34
CA ALA A 126 -3.89 -24.62 -7.69
C ALA A 126 -3.78 -24.40 -6.17
N ALA A 127 -2.72 -24.89 -5.53
CA ALA A 127 -2.54 -24.79 -4.07
C ALA A 127 -2.07 -23.40 -3.58
N ILE A 128 -1.58 -22.52 -4.46
CA ILE A 128 -1.29 -21.11 -4.13
C ILE A 128 -2.60 -20.27 -4.10
N MET A 129 -3.69 -20.77 -4.66
CA MET A 129 -4.93 -20.01 -4.89
C MET A 129 -6.14 -20.61 -4.14
N THR A 130 -6.05 -20.75 -2.83
CA THR A 130 -7.23 -20.96 -1.97
C THR A 130 -7.20 -20.09 -0.72
N SER A 131 -6.83 -18.81 -0.85
CA SER A 131 -7.41 -17.82 0.07
C SER A 131 -8.91 -17.82 -0.18
N LYS A 132 -9.70 -18.09 0.86
CA LYS A 132 -11.16 -18.06 0.76
C LYS A 132 -11.54 -16.65 0.32
N GLN A 133 -12.20 -16.54 -0.84
CA GLN A 133 -12.57 -15.23 -1.37
C GLN A 133 -13.89 -14.80 -0.75
N PHE A 134 -13.96 -13.56 -0.30
CA PHE A 134 -15.16 -12.98 0.28
C PHE A 134 -15.61 -11.76 -0.52
N THR A 135 -16.92 -11.54 -0.59
CA THR A 135 -17.48 -10.30 -1.13
C THR A 135 -17.62 -9.26 -0.02
N ARG A 136 -17.58 -7.97 -0.37
CA ARG A 136 -17.81 -6.87 0.58
C ARG A 136 -19.19 -6.96 1.22
N GLU A 137 -20.17 -7.41 0.43
CA GLU A 137 -21.53 -7.64 0.90
C GLU A 137 -21.61 -8.76 1.93
N GLU A 138 -20.86 -9.84 1.73
CA GLU A 138 -20.76 -10.96 2.66
C GLU A 138 -20.12 -10.54 3.98
N ILE A 139 -19.05 -9.75 3.93
CA ILE A 139 -18.36 -9.23 5.14
C ILE A 139 -19.25 -8.24 5.89
N SER A 140 -19.97 -7.37 5.17
CA SER A 140 -20.93 -6.44 5.77
C SER A 140 -22.09 -7.17 6.46
N LYS A 141 -22.57 -8.28 5.87
CA LYS A 141 -23.63 -9.12 6.45
C LYS A 141 -23.13 -9.99 7.59
N TRP A 142 -21.85 -10.37 7.61
CA TRP A 142 -21.26 -11.19 8.69
C TRP A 142 -21.49 -10.56 10.07
N LYS A 143 -21.35 -9.24 10.17
CA LYS A 143 -21.63 -8.46 11.39
C LYS A 143 -23.05 -8.69 11.95
N SER A 144 -24.02 -8.97 11.08
CA SER A 144 -25.43 -9.13 11.45
C SER A 144 -25.78 -10.56 11.88
N GLU A 145 -25.06 -11.56 11.38
CA GLU A 145 -25.33 -12.98 11.64
C GLU A 145 -24.61 -13.50 12.88
N ASN A 146 -23.36 -13.06 13.10
CA ASN A 146 -22.55 -13.46 14.25
C ASN A 146 -22.22 -12.22 15.10
N LYS A 147 -23.09 -11.89 16.06
CA LYS A 147 -23.00 -10.69 16.93
C LYS A 147 -21.67 -10.51 17.68
N THR A 148 -20.85 -11.55 17.75
CA THR A 148 -19.54 -11.54 18.43
C THR A 148 -18.38 -11.42 17.46
N ASP A 149 -18.58 -11.76 16.19
CA ASP A 149 -17.48 -11.92 15.27
C ASP A 149 -17.12 -10.56 14.67
N THR A 150 -15.87 -10.15 14.87
CA THR A 150 -15.35 -8.89 14.35
C THR A 150 -14.42 -9.19 13.20
N VAL A 151 -14.97 -8.99 12.00
CA VAL A 151 -14.27 -9.16 10.74
C VAL A 151 -14.18 -7.81 10.05
N PHE A 152 -13.03 -7.45 9.51
CA PHE A 152 -12.84 -6.25 8.71
C PHE A 152 -11.84 -6.51 7.58
N ILE A 153 -11.72 -5.53 6.69
CA ILE A 153 -10.84 -5.59 5.52
C ILE A 153 -9.69 -4.61 5.74
N ILE A 154 -8.45 -5.06 5.51
CA ILE A 154 -7.27 -4.19 5.39
C ILE A 154 -6.54 -4.58 4.11
N ASP A 155 -6.27 -3.62 3.23
CA ASP A 155 -5.54 -3.82 1.97
C ASP A 155 -6.12 -4.96 1.10
N ASN A 156 -7.45 -5.03 1.00
CA ASN A 156 -8.19 -6.10 0.29
C ASN A 156 -8.02 -7.52 0.89
N VAL A 157 -7.43 -7.63 2.09
CA VAL A 157 -7.32 -8.86 2.87
C VAL A 157 -8.34 -8.85 4.00
N VAL A 158 -8.96 -10.02 4.25
CA VAL A 158 -10.02 -10.18 5.26
C VAL A 158 -9.42 -10.78 6.52
N TYR A 159 -9.64 -10.10 7.65
CA TYR A 159 -9.12 -10.48 8.95
C TYR A 159 -10.24 -10.74 9.95
N ASP A 160 -10.13 -11.84 10.70
CA ASP A 160 -11.01 -12.18 11.82
C ASP A 160 -10.27 -11.97 13.13
N VAL A 161 -10.58 -10.85 13.78
CA VAL A 161 -9.96 -10.46 15.05
C VAL A 161 -10.87 -10.74 16.24
N THR A 162 -11.87 -11.62 16.11
CA THR A 162 -12.85 -11.92 17.16
C THR A 162 -12.17 -12.33 18.47
N LYS A 163 -11.08 -13.10 18.39
CA LYS A 163 -10.29 -13.54 19.55
C LYS A 163 -9.31 -12.49 20.07
N PHE A 164 -9.06 -11.44 19.30
CA PHE A 164 -8.07 -10.40 19.58
C PHE A 164 -8.71 -9.10 20.11
N LEU A 165 -10.05 -9.04 20.19
CA LEU A 165 -10.79 -7.87 20.67
C LEU A 165 -10.28 -7.33 22.02
N ASP A 166 -10.13 -8.22 23.00
CA ASP A 166 -9.70 -7.85 24.36
C ASP A 166 -8.17 -7.76 24.51
N GLU A 167 -7.42 -8.31 23.56
CA GLU A 167 -5.95 -8.25 23.53
C GLU A 167 -5.45 -6.99 22.80
N HIS A 168 -6.33 -6.28 22.09
CA HIS A 168 -5.98 -5.07 21.36
C HIS A 168 -5.66 -3.91 22.32
N PRO A 169 -4.43 -3.34 22.27
CA PRO A 169 -4.02 -2.29 23.20
C PRO A 169 -4.79 -0.97 23.05
N GLY A 170 -5.49 -0.76 21.93
CA GLY A 170 -6.40 0.38 21.71
C GLY A 170 -7.84 0.14 22.20
N GLY A 171 -8.13 -1.02 22.80
CA GLY A 171 -9.48 -1.44 23.22
C GLY A 171 -10.30 -2.11 22.11
N HIS A 172 -11.37 -2.80 22.49
CA HIS A 172 -12.22 -3.52 21.54
C HIS A 172 -13.19 -2.60 20.75
N GLU A 173 -13.52 -1.43 21.30
CA GLU A 173 -14.46 -0.46 20.70
C GLU A 173 -14.03 -0.01 19.30
N VAL A 174 -12.72 0.26 19.13
CA VAL A 174 -12.19 0.70 17.83
C VAL A 174 -12.33 -0.39 16.77
N LEU A 175 -12.17 -1.66 17.14
CA LEU A 175 -12.33 -2.80 16.22
C LEU A 175 -13.82 -3.04 15.89
N GLN A 176 -14.73 -2.84 16.84
CA GLN A 176 -16.18 -2.98 16.61
C GLN A 176 -16.75 -1.89 15.70
N ASN A 177 -16.19 -0.68 15.75
CA ASN A 177 -16.59 0.45 14.90
C ASN A 177 -16.29 0.19 13.41
N VAL A 178 -15.16 -0.45 13.13
CA VAL A 178 -14.73 -0.82 11.76
C VAL A 178 -15.18 -2.23 11.35
N ALA A 179 -15.82 -2.98 12.26
CA ALA A 179 -16.37 -4.30 11.95
C ALA A 179 -17.33 -4.26 10.76
N GLY A 180 -17.13 -5.15 9.80
CA GLY A 180 -17.88 -5.30 8.55
C GLY A 180 -17.53 -4.25 7.49
N LYS A 181 -16.48 -3.46 7.69
CA LYS A 181 -16.04 -2.38 6.79
C LYS A 181 -14.57 -2.55 6.41
N ASP A 182 -14.15 -1.71 5.48
CA ASP A 182 -12.76 -1.49 5.15
C ASP A 182 -12.15 -0.57 6.21
N ALA A 183 -11.13 -1.07 6.91
CA ALA A 183 -10.41 -0.41 7.98
C ALA A 183 -8.99 -0.01 7.55
N SER A 184 -8.68 -0.08 6.25
CA SER A 184 -7.32 0.20 5.74
C SER A 184 -6.85 1.61 6.11
N GLU A 185 -7.74 2.61 5.96
CA GLU A 185 -7.47 4.02 6.31
C GLU A 185 -7.26 4.18 7.83
N ASP A 186 -8.20 3.69 8.65
CA ASP A 186 -8.08 3.74 10.11
C ASP A 186 -6.83 3.02 10.64
N PHE A 187 -6.41 1.93 9.98
CA PHE A 187 -5.23 1.16 10.38
C PHE A 187 -3.92 1.87 10.08
N ASP A 188 -3.84 2.55 8.92
CA ASP A 188 -2.67 3.31 8.48
C ASP A 188 -2.52 4.61 9.25
N ASP A 189 -3.62 5.34 9.47
CA ASP A 189 -3.66 6.61 10.23
C ASP A 189 -3.13 6.47 11.66
N VAL A 190 -3.32 5.30 12.29
CA VAL A 190 -2.85 5.03 13.65
C VAL A 190 -1.34 4.70 13.68
N GLY A 191 -0.76 4.21 12.59
CA GLY A 191 0.68 3.92 12.51
C GLY A 191 1.11 2.71 13.34
N HIS A 192 0.48 1.54 13.14
CA HIS A 192 0.85 0.30 13.82
C HIS A 192 2.31 -0.14 13.56
N SER A 193 2.99 -0.66 14.59
CA SER A 193 4.36 -1.19 14.48
C SER A 193 4.44 -2.42 13.57
N LEU A 194 5.65 -2.74 13.08
CA LEU A 194 5.89 -3.93 12.25
C LEU A 194 5.45 -5.23 12.94
N ASP A 195 5.76 -5.38 14.23
CA ASP A 195 5.32 -6.52 15.04
C ASP A 195 3.78 -6.67 15.08
N ALA A 196 3.04 -5.56 15.07
CA ALA A 196 1.59 -5.59 15.05
C ALA A 196 1.06 -6.03 13.68
N LYS A 197 1.71 -5.62 12.58
CA LYS A 197 1.41 -6.08 11.21
C LYS A 197 1.71 -7.58 11.04
N ASP A 198 2.77 -8.08 11.65
CA ASP A 198 3.10 -9.50 11.65
C ASP A 198 2.09 -10.32 12.48
N LEU A 199 1.69 -9.81 13.65
CA LEU A 199 0.68 -10.46 14.48
C LEU A 199 -0.67 -10.55 13.75
N MET A 200 -1.03 -9.53 12.97
CA MET A 200 -2.24 -9.50 12.15
C MET A 200 -2.29 -10.64 11.13
N GLN A 201 -1.16 -11.08 10.57
CA GLN A 201 -1.15 -12.19 9.60
C GLN A 201 -1.72 -13.49 10.16
N LYS A 202 -1.60 -13.71 11.48
CA LYS A 202 -2.16 -14.88 12.18
C LYS A 202 -3.70 -14.94 12.12
N TYR A 203 -4.34 -13.78 11.94
CA TYR A 203 -5.79 -13.62 11.92
C TYR A 203 -6.35 -13.48 10.49
N LYS A 204 -5.53 -13.70 9.45
CA LYS A 204 -5.95 -13.69 8.05
C LYS A 204 -6.91 -14.85 7.77
N VAL A 205 -8.09 -14.54 7.25
CA VAL A 205 -9.12 -15.53 6.85
C VAL A 205 -9.11 -15.74 5.35
N GLY A 206 -8.86 -14.68 4.58
CA GLY A 206 -9.00 -14.71 3.14
C GLY A 206 -8.75 -13.37 2.49
N GLU A 207 -9.19 -13.24 1.24
CA GLU A 207 -9.01 -12.03 0.43
C GLU A 207 -10.32 -11.64 -0.22
N ILE A 208 -10.45 -10.38 -0.62
CA ILE A 208 -11.62 -9.94 -1.38
C ILE A 208 -11.58 -10.54 -2.78
N VAL A 209 -12.76 -10.92 -3.28
CA VAL A 209 -12.94 -11.39 -4.67
C VAL A 209 -12.36 -10.38 -5.64
N GLU A 210 -11.59 -10.84 -6.62
CA GLU A 210 -10.88 -10.01 -7.62
C GLU A 210 -11.78 -8.93 -8.26
N SER A 211 -13.06 -9.23 -8.52
CA SER A 211 -14.02 -8.31 -9.12
C SER A 211 -14.49 -7.17 -8.21
N GLU A 212 -14.33 -7.31 -6.88
CA GLU A 212 -14.72 -6.32 -5.88
C GLU A 212 -13.52 -5.74 -5.12
N ARG A 213 -12.31 -6.17 -5.47
CA ARG A 213 -11.10 -5.53 -4.98
C ARG A 213 -11.20 -4.07 -5.35
N VAL A 214 -11.19 -3.21 -4.34
CA VAL A 214 -10.81 -1.83 -4.58
C VAL A 214 -9.29 -1.91 -4.67
N TYR A 215 -8.82 -2.31 -5.85
CA TYR A 215 -7.71 -1.60 -6.44
C TYR A 215 -8.11 -0.16 -6.31
N ALA A 216 -7.37 0.63 -5.52
CA ALA A 216 -7.55 2.06 -5.44
C ALA A 216 -7.79 2.50 -6.88
N GLN A 217 -9.07 2.74 -7.22
CA GLN A 217 -9.46 2.86 -8.60
C GLN A 217 -8.74 4.10 -8.97
N LYS A 218 -7.72 3.94 -9.83
CA LYS A 218 -6.91 4.97 -10.42
C LYS A 218 -7.76 6.23 -10.38
N ARG A 219 -7.51 7.12 -9.40
CA ARG A 219 -7.80 8.52 -9.64
C ARG A 219 -6.86 8.77 -10.80
N GLN A 220 -7.38 8.60 -12.01
CA GLN A 220 -6.96 9.40 -13.12
C GLN A 220 -7.23 10.81 -12.61
N ILE A 221 -6.28 11.33 -11.85
CA ILE A 221 -5.84 12.67 -12.09
C ILE A 221 -5.31 12.55 -13.52
N SER A 222 -6.19 12.75 -14.50
CA SER A 222 -5.71 13.26 -15.76
C SER A 222 -5.10 14.59 -15.37
N TRP A 223 -3.78 14.59 -15.25
CA TRP A 223 -3.03 15.80 -15.51
C TRP A 223 -3.18 16.04 -17.02
N GLU A 224 -4.38 16.43 -17.44
CA GLU A 224 -4.48 17.37 -18.53
C GLU A 224 -3.80 18.62 -18.00
N ASP A 225 -2.75 19.06 -18.68
CA ASP A 225 -2.12 20.35 -18.50
C ASP A 225 -3.18 21.46 -18.58
N ASN A 226 -3.91 21.67 -17.48
CA ASN A 226 -4.71 22.85 -17.28
C ASN A 226 -3.77 23.86 -16.64
N LYS A 227 -3.14 24.63 -17.52
CA LYS A 227 -2.55 25.92 -17.21
C LYS A 227 -3.67 26.79 -16.62
N GLN A 228 -3.96 26.62 -15.33
CA GLN A 228 -4.88 27.47 -14.62
C GLN A 228 -4.10 28.74 -14.26
N GLU A 229 -4.14 29.68 -15.20
CA GLU A 229 -3.82 31.07 -14.92
C GLU A 229 -4.61 31.51 -13.69
N ASN A 230 -3.88 32.16 -12.80
CA ASN A 230 -4.34 32.69 -11.53
C ASN A 230 -5.37 33.81 -11.80
N ASP A 231 -6.66 33.47 -11.87
CA ASP A 231 -7.74 34.43 -12.10
C ASP A 231 -8.60 34.68 -10.86
N SER A 232 -8.21 35.73 -10.16
CA SER A 232 -8.89 36.51 -9.12
C SER A 232 -10.43 36.60 -9.24
N SER A 233 -11.15 35.66 -8.62
CA SER A 233 -12.61 35.54 -8.77
C SER A 233 -13.48 36.26 -7.72
N PHE A 234 -13.02 37.38 -7.15
CA PHE A 234 -13.93 38.23 -6.36
C PHE A 234 -13.75 39.74 -6.62
N THR A 235 -12.56 40.19 -7.03
CA THR A 235 -12.22 41.62 -7.16
C THR A 235 -12.19 42.13 -8.60
N SER A 236 -12.09 41.27 -9.62
CA SER A 236 -11.82 41.69 -11.01
C SER A 236 -13.03 41.68 -11.94
N SER A 237 -14.22 41.34 -11.45
CA SER A 237 -15.45 41.49 -12.24
C SER A 237 -15.95 42.94 -12.15
N TRP A 238 -16.17 43.61 -13.31
CA TRP A 238 -16.87 44.93 -13.41
C TRP A 238 -18.21 44.97 -12.64
N LYS A 239 -18.77 43.81 -12.31
CA LYS A 239 -19.96 43.68 -11.47
C LYS A 239 -19.75 44.11 -10.01
N PHE A 240 -18.52 44.02 -9.49
CA PHE A 240 -18.19 44.41 -8.12
C PHE A 240 -18.33 45.93 -7.85
N PRO A 241 -17.75 46.85 -8.67
CA PRO A 241 -17.96 48.28 -8.46
C PRO A 241 -19.42 48.71 -8.66
N VAL A 242 -20.17 48.06 -9.55
CA VAL A 242 -21.60 48.35 -9.76
C VAL A 242 -22.42 47.96 -8.53
N LEU A 243 -22.18 46.78 -7.95
CA LEU A 243 -22.89 46.32 -6.77
C LEU A 243 -22.57 47.19 -5.55
N LEU A 244 -21.30 47.56 -5.37
CA LEU A 244 -20.87 48.44 -4.29
C LEU A 244 -21.51 49.84 -4.41
N GLY A 245 -21.58 50.38 -5.64
CA GLY A 245 -22.25 51.66 -5.90
C GLY A 245 -23.73 51.64 -5.52
N ILE A 246 -24.46 50.59 -5.89
CA ILE A 246 -25.89 50.45 -5.55
C ILE A 246 -26.08 50.39 -4.03
N VAL A 247 -25.26 49.60 -3.33
CA VAL A 247 -25.34 49.46 -1.86
C VAL A 247 -25.06 50.79 -1.16
N VAL A 248 -24.01 51.51 -1.56
CA VAL A 248 -23.68 52.83 -0.98
C VAL A 248 -24.79 53.85 -1.21
N THR A 249 -25.42 53.83 -2.40
CA THR A 249 -26.50 54.75 -2.74
C THR A 249 -27.76 54.50 -1.90
N LEU A 250 -28.13 53.22 -1.70
CA LEU A 250 -29.24 52.85 -0.83
C LEU A 250 -28.96 53.20 0.63
N LEU A 251 -27.73 52.99 1.10
CA LEU A 251 -27.33 53.34 2.46
C LEU A 251 -27.36 54.86 2.69
N TYR A 252 -26.87 55.64 1.72
CA TYR A 252 -26.91 57.10 1.79
C TYR A 252 -28.35 57.63 1.77
N SER A 253 -29.20 57.08 0.90
CA SER A 253 -30.63 57.43 0.85
C SER A 253 -31.37 57.06 2.14
N TYR A 254 -30.93 56.04 2.88
CA TYR A 254 -31.54 55.65 4.15
C TYR A 254 -31.06 56.53 5.31
N LEU A 255 -29.80 56.99 5.28
CA LEU A 255 -29.22 57.77 6.37
C LEU A 255 -29.47 59.28 6.24
N PHE A 256 -29.69 59.79 5.03
CA PHE A 256 -29.76 61.23 4.75
C PHE A 256 -30.98 61.64 3.89
N GLY A 257 -31.84 60.70 3.50
CA GLY A 257 -33.05 60.92 2.71
C GLY A 257 -34.33 60.85 3.52
#